data_AF-A0A1G8WB89-F1
#
_entry.id   AF-A0A1G8WB89-F1
#
_cell.length_a   1.000
_cell.length_b   1.000
_cell.length_c   1.000
_cell.angle_alpha   90.00
_cell.angle_beta   90.00
_cell.angle_gamma   90.00
#
_symmetry.space_group_name_H-M   'P 1'
#
loop_
_entity.id
_entity.type
_entity.pdbx_description
1 polymer ?
#
loop_
_entity_poly.entity_id
_entity_poly.type
_entity_poly.pdbx_seq_one_letter_code
_entity_poly.pdbx_strand_id
1 'polypeptide(L)'
;MKFYRGSHEDRSDYREDELFLTIESLRSELLEVAQERSLSDHMVVELSQRLDGYIVMAQNKMMEGLRSRQKEPAHYGTISKSKRVRSKSALQQ
;
A
#
# COMPACT_ATOMS: atom_id res chain seq x y z
N MET A 1 -8.18 -32.26 -2.32
CA MET A 1 -7.84 -31.05 -1.54
C MET A 1 -6.35 -31.05 -1.27
N LYS A 2 -5.61 -30.11 -1.86
CA LYS A 2 -4.28 -29.65 -1.45
C LYS A 2 -3.87 -28.56 -2.43
N PHE A 3 -3.61 -27.36 -1.91
CA PHE A 3 -2.39 -26.58 -2.11
C PHE A 3 -2.41 -25.46 -1.06
N TYR A 4 -1.64 -25.62 0.03
CA TYR A 4 -1.31 -24.52 0.93
C TYR A 4 -0.35 -23.60 0.17
N ARG A 5 -0.91 -22.57 -0.48
CA ARG A 5 -0.16 -21.43 -1.03
C ARG A 5 -0.54 -20.23 -0.19
N GLY A 6 0.17 -20.02 0.91
CA GLY A 6 -0.09 -18.91 1.81
C GLY A 6 0.86 -18.98 2.99
N SER A 7 2.06 -18.42 2.86
CA SER A 7 2.98 -18.31 4.01
C SER A 7 3.89 -17.08 3.95
N HIS A 8 3.79 -16.23 2.92
CA HIS A 8 4.66 -15.06 2.79
C HIS A 8 3.90 -13.73 2.69
N GLU A 9 2.64 -13.75 2.25
CA GLU A 9 1.82 -12.55 2.11
C GLU A 9 1.20 -12.14 3.46
N ASP A 10 0.59 -13.09 4.21
CA ASP A 10 0.02 -12.83 5.54
C ASP A 10 1.00 -12.14 6.50
N ARG A 11 2.25 -12.61 6.55
CA ARG A 11 3.27 -12.07 7.48
C ARG A 11 3.70 -10.64 7.12
N SER A 12 3.57 -10.26 5.85
CA SER A 12 3.83 -8.90 5.38
C SER A 12 2.73 -7.97 5.86
N ASP A 13 1.48 -8.38 5.68
CA ASP A 13 0.30 -7.59 6.06
C ASP A 13 0.29 -7.33 7.57
N TYR A 14 0.55 -8.34 8.42
CA TYR A 14 0.67 -8.13 9.87
C TYR A 14 1.75 -7.11 10.27
N ARG A 15 2.90 -7.09 9.58
CA ARG A 15 3.98 -6.10 9.86
C ARG A 15 3.64 -4.71 9.35
N GLU A 16 2.80 -4.62 8.34
CA GLU A 16 2.32 -3.34 7.82
C GLU A 16 1.25 -2.78 8.76
N ASP A 17 0.34 -3.61 9.23
CA ASP A 17 -0.65 -3.28 10.26
C ASP A 17 0.01 -2.80 11.57
N GLU A 18 1.03 -3.50 12.06
CA GLU A 18 1.81 -3.08 13.23
C GLU A 18 2.46 -1.70 13.05
N LEU A 19 2.95 -1.42 11.84
CA LEU A 19 3.54 -0.13 11.51
C LEU A 19 2.47 0.98 11.53
N PHE A 20 1.31 0.73 10.91
CA PHE A 20 0.20 1.68 10.94
C PHE A 20 -0.29 1.95 12.36
N LEU A 21 -0.44 0.90 13.18
CA LEU A 21 -0.81 1.05 14.59
C LEU A 21 0.20 1.92 15.35
N THR A 22 1.50 1.69 15.13
CA THR A 22 2.56 2.49 15.75
C THR A 22 2.48 3.97 15.34
N ILE A 23 2.26 4.25 14.06
CA ILE A 23 2.10 5.62 13.53
C ILE A 23 0.89 6.30 14.18
N GLU A 24 -0.24 5.61 14.26
CA GLU A 24 -1.48 6.14 14.85
C GLU A 24 -1.36 6.40 16.36
N SER A 25 -0.68 5.52 17.08
CA SER A 25 -0.39 5.71 18.51
C SER A 25 0.48 6.96 18.73
N LEU A 26 1.58 7.09 17.99
CA LEU A 26 2.47 8.25 18.09
C LEU A 26 1.78 9.56 17.68
N ARG A 27 0.90 9.52 16.68
CA ARG A 27 0.11 10.71 16.29
C ARG A 27 -0.81 11.17 17.41
N SER A 28 -1.50 10.22 18.05
CA SER A 28 -2.41 10.52 19.17
C SER A 28 -1.65 11.10 20.35
N GLU A 29 -0.53 10.49 20.73
CA GLU A 29 0.36 10.98 21.79
C GLU A 29 0.89 12.38 21.48
N LEU A 30 1.34 12.62 20.24
CA LEU A 30 1.85 13.94 19.84
C LEU A 30 0.77 15.00 19.92
N LEU A 31 -0.46 14.67 19.52
CA LEU A 31 -1.60 15.59 19.59
C LEU A 31 -1.96 15.92 21.05
N GLU A 32 -1.92 14.94 21.94
CA GLU A 32 -2.17 15.15 23.37
C GLU A 32 -1.08 16.04 24.00
N VAL A 33 0.20 15.72 23.77
CA VAL A 33 1.31 16.48 24.35
C VAL A 33 1.37 17.91 23.81
N ALA A 34 1.14 18.10 22.50
CA ALA A 34 1.17 19.42 21.86
C ALA A 34 -0.01 20.31 22.27
N GLN A 35 -1.10 19.74 22.82
CA GLN A 35 -2.18 20.53 23.42
C GLN A 35 -1.79 21.11 24.78
N GLU A 36 -0.98 20.40 25.54
CA GLU A 36 -0.57 20.80 26.89
C GLU A 36 0.74 21.61 26.93
N ARG A 37 1.53 21.54 25.85
CA ARG A 37 2.89 22.11 25.80
C ARG A 37 3.13 22.96 24.56
N SER A 38 4.18 23.77 24.60
CA SER A 38 4.63 24.50 23.41
C SER A 38 5.11 23.54 22.33
N LEU A 39 4.89 23.88 21.06
CA LEU A 39 5.45 23.14 19.93
C LEU A 39 6.99 23.16 19.88
N SER A 40 7.61 24.10 20.60
CA SER A 40 9.07 24.17 20.78
C SER A 40 9.58 23.37 21.98
N ASP A 41 8.69 22.72 22.75
CA ASP A 41 9.09 21.83 23.84
C ASP A 41 9.86 20.64 23.27
N HIS A 42 10.99 20.32 23.89
CA HIS A 42 11.86 19.23 23.45
C HIS A 42 11.11 17.91 23.28
N MET A 43 10.16 17.62 24.17
CA MET A 43 9.39 16.38 24.13
C MET A 43 8.46 16.33 22.92
N VAL A 44 7.82 17.45 22.56
CA VAL A 44 6.99 17.56 21.36
C VAL A 44 7.84 17.38 20.09
N VAL A 45 9.02 17.98 20.07
CA VAL A 45 9.96 17.90 18.93
C VAL A 45 10.52 16.48 18.75
N GLU A 46 10.93 15.83 19.83
CA GLU A 46 11.45 14.45 19.76
C GLU A 46 10.37 13.47 19.30
N LEU A 47 9.14 13.62 19.84
CA LEU A 47 8.02 12.78 19.47
C LEU A 47 7.59 12.99 18.01
N SER A 48 7.61 14.24 17.52
CA SER A 48 7.32 14.54 16.11
C SER A 48 8.37 13.97 15.16
N GLN A 49 9.66 14.11 15.48
CA GLN A 49 10.75 13.53 14.71
C GLN A 49 10.66 12.00 14.66
N ARG A 50 10.29 11.38 15.77
CA ARG A 50 10.08 9.92 15.82
C ARG A 50 8.93 9.50 14.91
N LEU A 51 7.80 10.20 14.96
CA LEU A 51 6.66 9.95 14.08
C LEU A 51 7.04 10.11 12.59
N ASP A 52 7.76 11.17 12.24
CA ASP A 52 8.25 11.41 10.87
C ASP A 52 9.11 10.25 10.36
N GLY A 53 9.98 9.70 11.22
CA GLY A 53 10.77 8.51 10.88
C GLY A 53 9.93 7.31 10.47
N TYR A 54 8.83 7.03 11.19
CA TYR A 54 7.91 5.93 10.84
C TYR A 54 7.09 6.24 9.58
N ILE A 55 6.68 7.49 9.35
CA ILE A 55 5.99 7.90 8.12
C ILE A 55 6.88 7.68 6.90
N VAL A 56 8.14 8.10 6.96
CA VAL A 56 9.11 7.87 5.87
C VAL A 56 9.30 6.37 5.64
N MET A 57 9.37 5.57 6.70
CA MET A 57 9.47 4.12 6.57
C MET A 57 8.24 3.50 5.88
N ALA A 58 7.02 3.95 6.21
CA ALA A 58 5.79 3.50 5.56
C ALA A 58 5.77 3.89 4.07
N GLN A 59 6.17 5.12 3.75
CA GLN A 59 6.26 5.60 2.36
C GLN A 59 7.28 4.78 1.54
N ASN A 60 8.43 4.44 2.14
CA ASN A 60 9.44 3.61 1.48
C ASN A 60 8.90 2.22 1.14
N LYS A 61 8.21 1.56 2.08
CA LYS A 61 7.57 0.25 1.83
C LYS A 61 6.56 0.31 0.68
N MET A 62 5.73 1.34 0.65
CA MET A 62 4.76 1.56 -0.44
C MET A 62 5.48 1.73 -1.79
N MET A 63 6.57 2.50 -1.85
CA MET A 63 7.37 2.69 -3.06
C MET A 63 8.06 1.40 -3.52
N GLU A 64 8.51 0.54 -2.60
CA GLU A 64 9.10 -0.76 -2.92
C GLU A 64 8.10 -1.69 -3.61
N GLY A 65 6.84 -1.71 -3.15
CA GLY A 65 5.76 -2.45 -3.81
C GLY A 65 5.53 -1.99 -5.26
N LEU A 66 5.53 -0.67 -5.49
CA LEU A 66 5.38 -0.09 -6.83
C LEU A 66 6.55 -0.42 -7.75
N ARG A 67 7.80 -0.35 -7.25
CA ARG A 67 9.01 -0.68 -8.01
C ARG A 67 9.09 -2.16 -8.35
N SER A 68 8.66 -3.03 -7.44
CA SER A 68 8.64 -4.48 -7.66
C SER A 68 7.68 -4.86 -8.79
N ARG A 69 6.55 -4.16 -8.89
CA ARG A 69 5.56 -4.34 -9.96
C ARG A 69 6.07 -3.93 -11.35
N GLN A 70 7.04 -3.01 -11.44
CA GLN A 70 7.65 -2.58 -12.70
C GLN A 70 8.72 -3.55 -13.23
N LYS A 71 9.24 -4.46 -12.38
CA LYS A 71 10.27 -5.44 -12.77
C LYS A 71 9.73 -6.72 -13.41
N GLU A 72 8.42 -6.95 -13.37
CA GLU A 72 7.79 -8.01 -14.16
C GLU A 72 7.80 -7.59 -15.63
N PRO A 73 8.56 -8.27 -16.53
CA PRO A 73 8.47 -7.98 -17.95
C PRO A 73 7.04 -8.28 -18.37
N ALA A 74 6.34 -7.28 -18.91
CA ALA A 74 5.03 -7.48 -19.53
C ALA A 74 5.15 -8.63 -20.54
N HIS A 75 4.68 -9.82 -20.17
CA HIS A 75 4.50 -10.92 -21.09
C HIS A 75 3.37 -10.53 -22.05
N TYR A 76 3.73 -9.76 -23.07
CA TYR A 76 2.93 -9.56 -24.27
C TYR A 76 2.91 -10.89 -25.04
N GLY A 77 1.98 -11.77 -24.66
CA GLY A 77 1.62 -12.96 -25.40
C GLY A 77 0.31 -13.47 -24.84
N THR A 78 -0.82 -13.50 -25.52
CA THR A 78 -1.11 -13.43 -26.95
C THR A 78 -2.49 -12.77 -27.08
N ILE A 79 -2.65 -11.82 -28.00
CA ILE A 79 -3.98 -11.33 -28.40
C ILE A 79 -4.71 -12.52 -29.03
N SER A 80 -5.53 -13.21 -28.24
CA SER A 80 -6.50 -14.17 -28.76
C SER A 80 -7.49 -13.38 -29.60
N LYS A 81 -7.36 -13.48 -30.93
CA LYS A 81 -8.28 -12.86 -31.89
C LYS A 81 -9.67 -13.44 -31.66
N SER A 82 -10.48 -12.77 -30.84
CA SER A 82 -11.90 -13.08 -30.68
C SER A 82 -12.59 -12.77 -32.01
N LYS A 83 -12.96 -13.84 -32.72
CA LYS A 83 -13.62 -13.83 -34.02
C LYS A 83 -15.02 -13.24 -33.81
N ARG A 84 -15.16 -11.92 -34.00
CA ARG A 84 -16.44 -11.22 -33.88
C ARG A 84 -17.36 -11.70 -35.02
N VAL A 85 -18.30 -12.57 -34.69
CA VAL A 85 -19.33 -13.06 -35.60
C VAL A 85 -20.20 -11.86 -36.00
N ARG A 86 -20.05 -11.41 -37.25
CA ARG A 86 -20.88 -10.36 -37.86
C ARG A 86 -22.20 -11.01 -38.27
N SER A 87 -23.21 -10.93 -37.42
CA SER A 87 -24.59 -11.25 -37.79
C SER A 87 -25.05 -10.29 -38.90
N LYS A 88 -25.41 -10.85 -40.06
CA LYS A 88 -26.08 -10.12 -41.14
C LYS A 88 -27.55 -9.98 -40.74
N SER A 89 -28.00 -8.79 -40.36
CA SER A 89 -29.43 -8.46 -40.42
C SER A 89 -29.80 -8.22 -41.89
N ALA A 90 -30.75 -9.00 -42.38
CA ALA A 90 -31.30 -8.91 -43.71
C ALA A 90 -32.21 -7.68 -43.82
N LEU A 91 -31.97 -6.85 -44.82
CA LEU A 91 -32.89 -5.82 -45.30
C LEU A 91 -34.08 -6.57 -45.94
N GLN A 92 -35.27 -6.47 -45.35
CA GLN A 92 -36.52 -6.73 -46.08
C GLN A 92 -37.19 -5.38 -46.38
N GLN A 93 -37.61 -5.28 -47.63
CA GLN A 93 -38.17 -4.11 -48.31
C GLN A 93 -39.59 -3.80 -47.83
#